data_AF-A0A392TJM0-F1
#
_entry.id   AF-A0A392TJM0-F1
#
_cell.length_a   1.000
_cell.length_b   1.000
_cell.length_c   1.000
_cell.angle_alpha   90.00
_cell.angle_beta   90.00
_cell.angle_gamma   90.00
#
_symmetry.space_group_name_H-M   'P 1'
#
loop_
_entity.id
_entity.type
_entity.pdbx_description
1 polymer ?
#
loop_
_entity_poly.entity_id
_entity_poly.type
_entity_poly.pdbx_seq_one_letter_code
_entity_poly.pdbx_strand_id
1 'polypeptide(L)'
;MAELMARDHQPGREDETRLERFMKHKPPTFTGGYNPEGAVNWLEEVEIIFEAMGCSEENKVTLGAYMLREEANHWWKNARQ
;
A
#
# COMPACT_ATOMS: atom_id res chain seq x y z
N MET A 1 -27.47 -26.15 6.61
CA MET A 1 -26.00 -26.13 6.39
C MET A 1 -25.53 -24.89 5.61
N ALA A 2 -26.26 -23.77 5.64
CA ALA A 2 -25.89 -22.53 4.94
C ALA A 2 -25.47 -21.39 5.88
N GLU A 3 -25.55 -21.60 7.20
CA GLU A 3 -25.42 -20.53 8.20
C GLU A 3 -24.04 -20.45 8.88
N LEU A 4 -23.05 -21.23 8.40
CA LEU A 4 -21.71 -21.31 9.01
C LEU A 4 -20.58 -20.74 8.14
N MET A 5 -20.87 -20.29 6.92
CA MET A 5 -19.89 -19.67 6.01
C MET A 5 -19.86 -18.13 6.07
N ALA A 6 -20.69 -17.52 6.91
CA ALA A 6 -20.77 -16.05 7.03
C ALA A 6 -19.87 -15.48 8.16
N ARG A 7 -18.86 -16.24 8.61
CA ARG A 7 -18.14 -15.92 9.87
C ARG A 7 -16.69 -15.45 9.76
N ASP A 8 -16.11 -15.23 8.58
CA ASP A 8 -14.77 -14.62 8.51
C ASP A 8 -14.44 -13.73 7.29
N HIS A 9 -15.35 -13.55 6.33
CA HIS A 9 -15.12 -12.57 5.25
C HIS A 9 -15.50 -11.16 5.71
N GLN A 10 -14.76 -10.64 6.70
CA GLN A 10 -14.81 -9.22 7.03
C GLN A 10 -13.74 -8.51 6.20
N PRO A 11 -14.10 -7.78 5.12
CA PRO A 11 -13.13 -7.14 4.23
C PRO A 11 -12.16 -6.22 4.98
N GLY A 12 -12.63 -5.53 6.04
CA GLY A 12 -11.77 -4.69 6.87
C GLY A 12 -10.70 -5.44 7.67
N ARG A 13 -10.91 -6.71 8.05
CA ARG A 13 -9.92 -7.52 8.78
C ARG A 13 -8.82 -8.00 7.84
N GLU A 14 -9.18 -8.32 6.60
CA GLU A 14 -8.24 -8.73 5.55
C GLU A 14 -7.34 -7.56 5.14
N ASP A 15 -7.90 -6.36 5.04
CA ASP A 15 -7.15 -5.14 4.72
C ASP A 15 -6.17 -4.75 5.85
N GLU A 16 -6.60 -4.86 7.12
CA GLU A 16 -5.73 -4.65 8.29
C GLU A 16 -4.58 -5.67 8.31
N THR A 17 -4.88 -6.95 8.12
CA THR A 17 -3.86 -8.02 8.07
C THR A 17 -2.85 -7.77 6.94
N ARG A 18 -3.32 -7.28 5.78
CA ARG A 18 -2.46 -6.95 4.64
C ARG A 18 -1.56 -5.76 4.95
N LEU A 19 -2.10 -4.70 5.56
CA LEU A 19 -1.33 -3.54 5.98
C LEU A 19 -0.27 -3.92 7.03
N GLU A 20 -0.62 -4.74 8.02
CA GLU A 20 0.34 -5.22 9.01
C GLU A 20 1.48 -6.02 8.37
N ARG A 21 1.16 -6.91 7.43
CA ARG A 21 2.18 -7.68 6.69
C ARG A 21 3.08 -6.75 5.88
N PHE A 22 2.51 -5.76 5.21
CA PHE A 22 3.27 -4.75 4.47
C PHE A 22 4.22 -3.98 5.39
N MET A 23 3.74 -3.49 6.53
CA MET A 23 4.54 -2.74 7.49
C MET A 23 5.66 -3.57 8.15
N LYS A 24 5.49 -4.90 8.27
CA LYS A 24 6.57 -5.80 8.74
C LYS A 24 7.79 -5.80 7.82
N HIS A 25 7.61 -5.54 6.53
CA HIS A 25 8.71 -5.38 5.57
C HIS A 25 9.39 -4.01 5.64
N LYS A 26 8.88 -3.08 6.46
CA LYS A 26 9.42 -1.72 6.64
C LYS A 26 9.59 -0.98 5.30
N PRO A 27 8.49 -0.82 4.54
CA PRO A 27 8.54 -0.11 3.26
C PRO A 27 9.11 1.30 3.44
N PRO A 28 9.87 1.82 2.45
CA PRO A 28 10.36 3.18 2.49
C PRO A 28 9.22 4.18 2.31
N THR A 29 9.34 5.37 2.91
CA THR A 29 8.44 6.50 2.69
C THR A 29 8.93 7.40 1.57
N PHE A 30 8.01 8.05 0.86
CA PHE A 30 8.36 9.07 -0.15
C PHE A 30 7.70 10.41 0.20
N THR A 31 8.50 11.46 0.37
CA THR A 31 8.02 12.80 0.75
C THR A 31 7.70 13.68 -0.45
N GLY A 32 8.20 13.35 -1.65
CA GLY A 32 8.02 14.15 -2.86
C GLY A 32 9.27 14.92 -3.30
N GLY A 33 9.06 16.11 -3.87
CA GLY A 33 10.11 16.99 -4.38
C GLY A 33 10.61 16.65 -5.80
N TYR A 34 11.53 17.47 -6.31
CA TYR A 34 12.20 17.26 -7.59
C TYR A 34 13.34 16.24 -7.46
N ASN A 35 12.97 14.99 -7.16
CA ASN A 35 13.91 13.88 -7.00
C ASN A 35 13.47 12.66 -7.82
N PRO A 36 13.70 12.67 -9.15
CA PRO A 36 13.26 11.58 -10.02
C PRO A 36 13.94 10.25 -9.69
N GLU A 37 15.22 10.27 -9.32
CA GLU A 37 15.95 9.05 -8.93
C GLU A 37 15.40 8.47 -7.62
N GLY A 38 15.16 9.31 -6.61
CA GLY A 38 14.56 8.86 -5.37
C GLY A 38 13.14 8.31 -5.55
N ALA A 39 12.37 8.85 -6.49
CA ALA A 39 11.04 8.31 -6.83
C ALA A 39 11.13 6.91 -7.46
N VAL A 40 12.08 6.70 -8.38
CA VAL A 40 12.32 5.39 -9.00
C VAL A 40 12.77 4.38 -7.95
N ASN A 41 13.79 4.71 -7.15
CA ASN A 41 14.30 3.82 -6.10
C ASN A 41 13.21 3.47 -5.08
N TRP A 42 12.39 4.45 -4.68
CA TRP A 42 11.26 4.18 -3.79
C TRP A 42 10.26 3.21 -4.41
N LEU A 43 9.93 3.38 -5.69
CA LEU A 43 8.98 2.52 -6.40
C LEU A 43 9.52 1.09 -6.52
N GLU A 44 10.78 0.92 -6.89
CA GLU A 44 11.42 -0.40 -7.00
C GLU A 44 11.38 -1.17 -5.66
N GLU A 45 11.77 -0.51 -4.57
CA GLU A 45 11.77 -1.12 -3.23
C GLU A 45 10.35 -1.52 -2.78
N VAL A 46 9.35 -0.69 -3.08
CA VAL A 46 7.96 -0.97 -2.74
C VAL A 46 7.38 -2.09 -3.61
N GLU A 47 7.71 -2.16 -4.91
CA GLU A 47 7.28 -3.24 -5.81
C GLU A 47 7.84 -4.60 -5.38
N ILE A 48 9.10 -4.67 -4.95
CA ILE A 48 9.70 -5.91 -4.41
C ILE A 48 8.87 -6.46 -3.25
N ILE A 49 8.39 -5.58 -2.36
CA ILE A 49 7.53 -5.97 -1.23
C ILE A 49 6.18 -6.46 -1.73
N PHE A 50 5.58 -5.78 -2.70
CA PHE A 50 4.29 -6.19 -3.28
C PHE A 50 4.36 -7.56 -3.95
N GLU A 51 5.42 -7.82 -4.71
CA GLU A 51 5.67 -9.12 -5.34
C GLU A 51 5.84 -10.21 -4.28
N ALA A 52 6.65 -9.97 -3.24
CA ALA A 52 6.85 -10.91 -2.15
C ALA A 52 5.57 -11.21 -1.36
N MET A 53 4.65 -10.25 -1.32
CA MET A 53 3.35 -10.40 -0.65
C MET A 53 2.27 -11.02 -1.55
N GLY A 54 2.45 -11.03 -2.87
CA GLY A 54 1.41 -11.40 -3.84
C GLY A 54 0.24 -10.41 -3.88
N CYS A 55 0.53 -9.10 -3.79
CA CYS A 55 -0.51 -8.07 -3.82
C CYS A 55 -1.16 -7.97 -5.21
N SER A 56 -2.49 -7.87 -5.24
CA SER A 56 -3.20 -7.43 -6.45
C SER A 56 -2.97 -5.93 -6.70
N GLU A 57 -3.12 -5.50 -7.96
CA GLU A 57 -2.92 -4.10 -8.37
C GLU A 57 -3.74 -3.11 -7.53
N GLU A 58 -4.99 -3.45 -7.22
CA GLU A 58 -5.88 -2.63 -6.37
C GLU A 58 -5.32 -2.42 -4.96
N ASN A 59 -4.65 -3.45 -4.42
CA ASN A 59 -4.01 -3.40 -3.10
C ASN A 59 -2.69 -2.62 -3.12
N LYS A 60 -1.93 -2.71 -4.22
CA LYS A 60 -0.68 -1.96 -4.40
C LYS A 60 -0.94 -0.46 -4.30
N VAL A 61 -1.99 0.04 -4.95
CA VAL A 61 -2.35 1.47 -4.91
C VAL A 61 -2.65 1.92 -3.47
N THR A 62 -3.43 1.14 -2.72
CA THR A 62 -3.80 1.48 -1.34
C THR A 62 -2.59 1.48 -0.40
N LEU A 63 -1.74 0.46 -0.47
CA LEU A 63 -0.56 0.33 0.38
C LEU A 63 0.56 1.31 -0.02
N GLY A 64 0.77 1.53 -1.32
CA GLY A 64 1.76 2.48 -1.82
C GLY A 64 1.42 3.92 -1.43
N ALA A 65 0.14 4.29 -1.56
CA ALA A 65 -0.38 5.57 -1.08
C ALA A 65 -0.16 5.77 0.43
N TYR A 66 -0.23 4.70 1.22
CA TYR A 66 0.04 4.75 2.67
C TYR A 66 1.48 5.16 2.98
N MET A 67 2.43 5.04 2.06
CA MET A 67 3.84 5.39 2.25
C MET A 67 4.20 6.81 1.77
N LEU A 68 3.25 7.51 1.16
CA LEU A 68 3.45 8.90 0.76
C LEU A 68 3.38 9.83 1.97
N ARG A 69 4.28 10.80 2.02
CA ARG A 69 4.38 11.81 3.08
C ARG A 69 4.40 13.20 2.44
N GLU A 70 4.15 14.22 3.26
CA GLU A 70 4.32 15.64 2.89
C GLU A 70 3.75 16.00 1.50
N GLU A 71 4.57 16.54 0.60
CA GLU A 71 4.16 16.99 -0.73
C GLU A 71 3.56 15.86 -1.57
N ALA A 72 4.16 14.67 -1.53
CA ALA A 72 3.65 13.51 -2.28
C ALA A 72 2.26 13.09 -1.79
N ASN A 73 2.01 13.13 -0.48
CA ASN A 73 0.69 12.83 0.09
C ASN A 73 -0.35 13.90 -0.29
N HIS A 74 0.05 15.17 -0.28
CA HIS A 74 -0.84 16.26 -0.73
C HIS A 74 -1.21 16.11 -2.20
N TRP A 75 -0.22 15.86 -3.06
CA TRP A 75 -0.45 15.61 -4.48
C TRP A 75 -1.41 14.43 -4.71
N TRP A 76 -1.19 13.30 -4.04
CA TRP A 76 -2.02 12.11 -4.17
C TRP A 76 -3.48 12.35 -3.77
N LYS A 77 -3.71 13.08 -2.66
CA LYS A 77 -5.07 13.43 -2.22
C LYS A 77 -5.78 14.32 -3.22
N ASN A 78 -5.08 15.28 -3.83
CA ASN A 78 -5.65 16.14 -4.87
C ASN A 78 -5.92 15.39 -6.18
N ALA A 79 -5.07 14.43 -6.55
CA ALA A 79 -5.25 13.64 -7.77
C ALA A 79 -6.42 12.63 -7.69
N ARG A 80 -6.84 12.26 -6.47
CA ARG A 80 -7.98 11.37 -6.21
C ARG A 80 -9.34 12.09 -6.11
N GLN A 81 -9.33 13.42 -6.18
CA GLN A 81 -10.52 14.26 -6.09
C GLN A 81 -11.21 14.40 -7.45
#